data_AF-A0A959NEU0-F1
#
_entry.id   AF-A0A959NEU0-F1
#
_cell.length_a   1.000
_cell.length_b   1.000
_cell.length_c   1.000
_cell.angle_alpha   90.00
_cell.angle_beta   90.00
_cell.angle_gamma   90.00
#
_symmetry.space_group_name_H-M   'P 1'
#
loop_
_entity.id
_entity.type
_entity.pdbx_description
1 polymer ?
#
loop_
_entity_poly.entity_id
_entity_poly.type
_entity_poly.pdbx_seq_one_letter_code
_entity_poly.pdbx_strand_id
1 'polypeptide(L)'
;MKYKNFFITLIISVLMNGFLIAQDIIEIASGQANAGLLETTINNDVDGSGNRLSPNRIYKLMPGIHYQLAPINVDNPTGTIRIVGDDSGKKPVIIPIATNDIGPEGSVINGSLEMKNVHYQNYDDIGGGVFARFELQGLNRKLTVEDCLFEFAQHQVFFCDNVTQGLVLEFRNNYFRDLFWDDQWWASRVFQAKVPIDTLIFENNTVTGSGMALLQQEAVCNYALINHNSFINNHGYVILNNYYFEAYFTNNLFYNCQIKGEDSTVIKLEPDVIPTCIMGLDTIDTDILLADYMVDGSGNLIAPYNDIGNYKVYASNNIYFNESTLDPYYNGTYNSMGWGAPVSYLNWFGEGPWKVYVPTPWMNERAKKLYADWPNIVEENTILDQDPQLNTEALSAEDAEQLAIWNRRQYAVPDETRIPDLSGYLFGDGNPLTIPGVETEDGDGITKFSDLVEDLSYSANIKSTLDGHSIGALHWTDEISSFDPDESLASILQGYNNAVGGTEEDIIEIQ
;
A
#
# COMPACT_ATOMS: atom_id res chain seq x y z
N MET A 1 -26.63 -34.69 -34.20
CA MET A 1 -25.21 -35.12 -34.12
C MET A 1 -24.62 -35.01 -35.52
N LYS A 2 -23.62 -34.13 -35.74
CA LYS A 2 -22.84 -33.86 -37.00
C LYS A 2 -22.75 -32.39 -37.51
N TYR A 3 -22.87 -31.35 -36.67
CA TYR A 3 -22.47 -29.99 -37.09
C TYR A 3 -21.76 -29.13 -36.02
N LYS A 4 -21.33 -29.71 -34.88
CA LYS A 4 -20.64 -28.95 -33.82
C LYS A 4 -19.10 -28.95 -33.91
N ASN A 5 -18.49 -29.81 -34.72
CA ASN A 5 -17.02 -30.01 -34.69
C ASN A 5 -16.24 -29.31 -35.82
N PHE A 6 -16.89 -28.51 -36.67
CA PHE A 6 -16.19 -27.84 -37.79
C PHE A 6 -15.90 -26.35 -37.55
N PHE A 7 -16.57 -25.72 -36.58
CA PHE A 7 -16.34 -24.31 -36.24
C PHE A 7 -15.23 -24.09 -35.21
N ILE A 8 -14.91 -25.10 -34.40
CA ILE A 8 -13.91 -24.99 -33.32
C ILE A 8 -12.48 -25.06 -33.88
N THR A 9 -12.24 -25.80 -34.96
CA THR A 9 -10.88 -25.97 -35.51
C THR A 9 -10.41 -24.75 -36.33
N LEU A 10 -11.33 -23.98 -36.93
CA LEU A 10 -11.00 -22.80 -37.75
C LEU A 10 -10.69 -21.55 -36.90
N ILE A 11 -11.25 -21.44 -35.69
CA ILE A 11 -10.96 -20.32 -34.76
C ILE A 11 -9.59 -20.50 -34.08
N ILE A 12 -9.18 -21.75 -33.80
CA ILE A 12 -7.87 -22.06 -33.19
C ILE A 12 -6.70 -21.77 -34.16
N SER A 13 -6.93 -21.82 -35.48
CA SER A 13 -5.87 -21.60 -36.49
C SER A 13 -5.69 -20.13 -36.89
N VAL A 14 -6.66 -19.25 -36.58
CA VAL A 14 -6.54 -17.79 -36.78
C VAL A 14 -5.94 -17.12 -35.53
N LEU A 15 -6.11 -17.70 -34.34
CA LEU A 15 -5.48 -17.20 -33.11
C LEU A 15 -3.99 -17.54 -32.96
N MET A 16 -3.47 -18.53 -33.71
CA MET A 16 -2.03 -18.89 -33.70
C MET A 16 -1.15 -18.02 -34.63
N ASN A 17 -1.72 -17.01 -35.28
CA ASN A 17 -0.95 -15.98 -36.00
C ASN A 17 -0.99 -14.62 -35.28
N GLY A 18 -1.15 -14.62 -33.95
CA GLY A 18 -0.68 -13.52 -33.14
C GLY A 18 0.83 -13.42 -33.37
N PHE A 19 1.25 -12.42 -34.13
CA PHE A 19 2.65 -12.07 -34.29
C PHE A 19 3.30 -12.12 -32.90
N LEU A 20 4.32 -12.97 -32.74
CA LEU A 20 5.39 -12.73 -31.79
C LEU A 20 6.01 -11.38 -32.19
N ILE A 21 5.36 -10.28 -31.83
CA ILE A 21 6.04 -9.00 -31.73
C ILE A 21 7.01 -9.26 -30.59
N ALA A 22 8.29 -9.45 -30.95
CA ALA A 22 9.36 -9.47 -29.97
C ALA A 22 9.12 -8.25 -29.07
N GLN A 23 9.04 -8.48 -27.76
CA GLN A 23 8.91 -7.39 -26.80
C GLN A 23 10.04 -6.40 -27.09
N ASP A 24 9.68 -5.14 -27.30
CA ASP A 24 10.65 -4.09 -27.54
C ASP A 24 11.32 -3.77 -26.21
N ILE A 25 12.54 -4.27 -26.03
CA ILE A 25 13.31 -4.21 -24.78
C ILE A 25 14.57 -3.37 -25.02
N ILE A 26 14.85 -2.43 -24.12
CA ILE A 26 16.17 -1.83 -23.96
C ILE A 26 16.75 -2.28 -22.63
N GLU A 27 17.92 -2.91 -22.69
CA GLU A 27 18.71 -3.24 -21.52
C GLU A 27 19.50 -2.01 -21.05
N ILE A 28 19.40 -1.69 -19.76
CA ILE A 28 20.08 -0.58 -19.10
C ILE A 28 21.16 -1.16 -18.22
N ALA A 29 22.42 -0.83 -18.49
CA ALA A 29 23.56 -1.32 -17.74
C ALA A 29 23.69 -0.61 -16.38
N SER A 30 24.04 -1.38 -15.34
CA SER A 30 24.29 -0.86 -14.00
C SER A 30 25.72 -0.31 -13.83
N GLY A 31 25.99 0.29 -12.66
CA GLY A 31 27.31 0.73 -12.22
C GLY A 31 27.60 2.22 -12.44
N GLN A 32 28.62 2.71 -11.74
CA GLN A 32 28.99 4.14 -11.71
C GLN A 32 29.25 4.75 -13.09
N ALA A 33 29.82 3.98 -14.02
CA ALA A 33 30.09 4.43 -15.38
C ALA A 33 28.82 4.74 -16.19
N ASN A 34 27.67 4.26 -15.73
CA ASN A 34 26.35 4.42 -16.33
C ASN A 34 25.43 5.28 -15.45
N ALA A 35 25.97 6.08 -14.54
CA ALA A 35 25.16 6.99 -13.73
C ALA A 35 24.30 7.91 -14.62
N GLY A 36 23.02 7.97 -14.31
CA GLY A 36 21.98 8.68 -15.05
C GLY A 36 21.50 8.04 -16.35
N LEU A 37 21.97 6.82 -16.68
CA LEU A 37 21.57 6.13 -17.90
C LEU A 37 20.08 5.76 -17.89
N LEU A 38 19.51 5.43 -16.73
CA LEU A 38 18.11 5.03 -16.58
C LEU A 38 17.16 6.11 -17.11
N GLU A 39 17.14 7.27 -16.45
CA GLU A 39 16.26 8.36 -16.77
C GLU A 39 16.60 8.98 -18.12
N THR A 40 17.88 9.04 -18.50
CA THR A 40 18.30 9.55 -19.80
C THR A 40 17.75 8.67 -20.93
N THR A 41 17.77 7.35 -20.76
CA THR A 41 17.22 6.40 -21.74
C THR A 41 15.71 6.54 -21.87
N ILE A 42 15.00 6.60 -20.74
CA ILE A 42 13.53 6.70 -20.76
C ILE A 42 13.09 8.07 -21.30
N ASN A 43 13.66 9.17 -20.81
CA ASN A 43 13.27 10.53 -21.17
C ASN A 43 13.56 10.84 -22.65
N ASN A 44 14.67 10.32 -23.20
CA ASN A 44 15.06 10.57 -24.60
C ASN A 44 14.52 9.54 -25.60
N ASP A 45 13.73 8.57 -25.16
CA ASP A 45 13.08 7.62 -26.08
C ASP A 45 11.85 8.25 -26.79
N VAL A 46 12.15 9.30 -27.54
CA VAL A 46 11.22 10.13 -28.29
C VAL A 46 11.77 10.44 -29.69
N ASP A 47 10.88 10.71 -30.64
CA ASP A 47 11.25 11.22 -31.96
C ASP A 47 11.59 12.73 -31.89
N GLY A 48 11.99 13.31 -33.04
CA GLY A 48 12.33 14.74 -33.13
C GLY A 48 11.16 15.70 -32.89
N SER A 49 9.92 15.19 -32.75
CA SER A 49 8.73 15.96 -32.39
C SER A 49 8.32 15.76 -30.93
N GLY A 50 9.05 14.95 -30.16
CA GLY A 50 8.75 14.63 -28.78
C GLY A 50 7.77 13.47 -28.58
N ASN A 51 7.35 12.78 -29.64
CA ASN A 51 6.47 11.62 -29.49
C ASN A 51 7.27 10.39 -29.06
N ARG A 52 6.70 9.54 -28.21
CA ARG A 52 7.32 8.25 -27.82
C ARG A 52 7.64 7.40 -29.04
N LEU A 53 8.88 6.92 -29.15
CA LEU A 53 9.25 5.97 -30.22
C LEU A 53 8.58 4.62 -30.04
N SER A 54 8.42 4.19 -28.77
CA SER A 54 7.73 2.96 -28.41
C SER A 54 6.94 3.15 -27.10
N PRO A 55 5.62 3.43 -27.20
CA PRO A 55 4.77 3.70 -26.03
C PRO A 55 4.71 2.58 -24.98
N ASN A 56 5.16 1.37 -25.31
CA ASN A 56 5.05 0.18 -24.47
C ASN A 56 6.39 -0.56 -24.29
N ARG A 57 7.51 0.10 -24.57
CA ARG A 57 8.85 -0.46 -24.41
C ARG A 57 9.12 -0.87 -22.97
N ILE A 58 9.86 -1.96 -22.82
CA ILE A 58 10.39 -2.44 -21.55
C ILE A 58 11.80 -1.91 -21.37
N TYR A 59 12.03 -1.20 -20.27
CA TYR A 59 13.34 -0.76 -19.81
C TYR A 59 13.84 -1.78 -18.79
N LYS A 60 14.64 -2.74 -19.29
CA LYS A 60 15.14 -3.84 -18.48
C LYS A 60 16.41 -3.41 -17.75
N LEU A 61 16.36 -3.34 -16.42
CA LEU A 61 17.52 -3.02 -15.60
C LEU A 61 18.38 -4.27 -15.41
N MET A 62 19.64 -4.21 -15.86
CA MET A 62 20.58 -5.30 -15.62
C MET A 62 20.98 -5.36 -14.13
N PRO A 63 21.40 -6.53 -13.60
CA PRO A 63 21.75 -6.68 -12.19
C PRO A 63 22.81 -5.67 -11.72
N GLY A 64 22.70 -5.21 -10.48
CA GLY A 64 23.60 -4.24 -9.85
C GLY A 64 22.92 -2.90 -9.53
N ILE A 65 23.75 -1.89 -9.26
CA ILE A 65 23.30 -0.58 -8.77
C ILE A 65 23.12 0.41 -9.94
N HIS A 66 21.98 1.06 -10.01
CA HIS A 66 21.61 2.10 -10.97
C HIS A 66 21.54 3.43 -10.25
N TYR A 67 22.47 4.33 -10.56
CA TYR A 67 22.51 5.66 -9.97
C TYR A 67 21.63 6.61 -10.79
N GLN A 68 20.55 7.11 -10.18
CA GLN A 68 19.63 8.06 -10.82
C GLN A 68 20.07 9.49 -10.49
N LEU A 69 20.24 10.32 -11.51
CA LEU A 69 20.73 11.71 -11.39
C LEU A 69 19.67 12.76 -11.74
N ALA A 70 18.56 12.36 -12.36
CA ALA A 70 17.44 13.23 -12.70
C ALA A 70 16.08 12.48 -12.63
N PRO A 71 14.95 13.21 -12.55
CA PRO A 71 13.61 12.60 -12.59
C PRO A 71 13.32 11.94 -13.95
N ILE A 72 12.44 10.93 -13.93
CA ILE A 72 11.85 10.34 -15.13
C ILE A 72 10.58 11.13 -15.46
N ASN A 73 10.64 11.97 -16.48
CA ASN A 73 9.55 12.87 -16.88
C ASN A 73 9.09 12.52 -18.29
N VAL A 74 7.90 11.95 -18.42
CA VAL A 74 7.42 11.39 -19.68
C VAL A 74 6.01 11.88 -20.03
N ASP A 75 5.81 12.09 -21.33
CA ASP A 75 4.51 12.21 -21.95
C ASP A 75 4.23 10.96 -22.79
N ASN A 76 3.34 10.09 -22.30
CA ASN A 76 2.99 8.80 -22.91
C ASN A 76 1.51 8.45 -22.69
N PRO A 77 0.57 9.31 -23.14
CA PRO A 77 -0.82 9.29 -22.66
C PRO A 77 -1.63 8.06 -23.08
N THR A 78 -1.10 7.23 -23.99
CA THR A 78 -1.73 6.01 -24.51
C THR A 78 -0.91 4.75 -24.22
N GLY A 79 0.21 4.87 -23.50
CA GLY A 79 1.16 3.79 -23.29
C GLY A 79 1.45 3.53 -21.82
N THR A 80 2.38 2.60 -21.59
CA THR A 80 2.87 2.22 -20.27
C THR A 80 4.38 2.27 -20.25
N ILE A 81 4.96 3.03 -19.32
CA ILE A 81 6.39 2.92 -19.01
C ILE A 81 6.60 1.69 -18.15
N ARG A 82 7.46 0.78 -18.60
CA ARG A 82 7.77 -0.46 -17.89
C ARG A 82 9.22 -0.48 -17.44
N ILE A 83 9.46 -0.41 -16.13
CA ILE A 83 10.78 -0.52 -15.52
C ILE A 83 10.87 -1.88 -14.86
N VAL A 84 11.63 -2.79 -15.46
CA VAL A 84 11.64 -4.20 -15.06
C VAL A 84 13.06 -4.61 -14.73
N GLY A 85 13.30 -5.12 -13.52
CA GLY A 85 14.58 -5.68 -13.16
C GLY A 85 14.80 -7.06 -13.77
N ASP A 86 16.02 -7.34 -14.22
CA ASP A 86 16.45 -8.67 -14.61
C ASP A 86 16.27 -9.68 -13.44
N ASP A 87 15.68 -10.83 -13.73
CA ASP A 87 15.29 -11.86 -12.76
C ASP A 87 16.32 -13.01 -12.66
N SER A 88 17.47 -12.91 -13.33
CA SER A 88 18.51 -13.96 -13.30
C SER A 88 19.38 -13.94 -12.04
N GLY A 89 19.15 -13.00 -11.13
CA GLY A 89 19.96 -12.84 -9.91
C GLY A 89 19.32 -11.88 -8.91
N LYS A 90 20.16 -11.07 -8.26
CA LYS A 90 19.71 -10.06 -7.29
C LYS A 90 18.91 -8.97 -7.97
N LYS A 91 17.89 -8.47 -7.28
CA LYS A 91 17.08 -7.33 -7.71
C LYS A 91 18.00 -6.15 -8.05
N PRO A 92 17.90 -5.53 -9.24
CA PRO A 92 18.59 -4.30 -9.53
C PRO A 92 18.18 -3.22 -8.53
N VAL A 93 19.17 -2.50 -8.00
CA VAL A 93 18.98 -1.47 -6.97
C VAL A 93 19.05 -0.10 -7.64
N ILE A 94 18.07 0.75 -7.40
CA ILE A 94 18.04 2.13 -7.90
C ILE A 94 18.29 3.07 -6.72
N ILE A 95 19.34 3.87 -6.82
CA ILE A 95 19.75 4.83 -5.80
C ILE A 95 19.74 6.24 -6.42
N PRO A 96 18.86 7.14 -5.97
CA PRO A 96 18.95 8.56 -6.26
C PRO A 96 20.26 9.14 -5.71
N ILE A 97 21.00 9.91 -6.51
CA ILE A 97 22.25 10.54 -6.07
C ILE A 97 22.15 12.06 -6.18
N ALA A 98 22.50 12.75 -5.10
CA ALA A 98 22.58 14.18 -5.04
C ALA A 98 23.77 14.70 -5.87
N THR A 99 23.50 15.71 -6.70
CA THR A 99 24.54 16.43 -7.44
C THR A 99 24.59 17.87 -6.95
N ASN A 100 25.73 18.29 -6.39
CA ASN A 100 25.89 19.58 -5.70
C ASN A 100 24.88 19.76 -4.54
N ASP A 101 24.76 18.73 -3.69
CA ASP A 101 23.86 18.71 -2.52
C ASP A 101 22.36 18.83 -2.87
N ILE A 102 21.99 18.47 -4.10
CA ILE A 102 20.60 18.47 -4.58
C ILE A 102 20.30 17.10 -5.19
N GLY A 103 19.44 16.33 -4.52
CA GLY A 103 18.88 15.07 -5.03
C GLY A 103 18.00 15.26 -6.26
N PRO A 104 17.77 14.20 -7.06
CA PRO A 104 16.82 14.28 -8.17
C PRO A 104 15.40 14.46 -7.64
N GLU A 105 14.65 15.34 -8.30
CA GLU A 105 13.23 15.60 -8.02
C GLU A 105 12.36 14.33 -8.26
N GLY A 106 11.08 14.43 -7.88
CA GLY A 106 10.08 13.40 -8.17
C GLY A 106 9.86 13.21 -9.68
N SER A 107 9.60 11.98 -10.09
CA SER A 107 9.33 11.61 -11.49
C SER A 107 7.86 11.86 -11.83
N VAL A 108 7.57 12.45 -13.00
CA VAL A 108 6.20 12.73 -13.45
C VAL A 108 5.87 11.95 -14.72
N ILE A 109 4.86 11.08 -14.63
CA ILE A 109 4.47 10.15 -15.68
C ILE A 109 3.06 10.51 -16.19
N ASN A 110 2.97 11.17 -17.36
CA ASN A 110 1.69 11.28 -18.08
C ASN A 110 1.44 10.00 -18.90
N GLY A 111 1.08 8.92 -18.23
CA GLY A 111 0.89 7.59 -18.81
C GLY A 111 0.72 6.54 -17.70
N SER A 112 0.54 5.29 -18.08
CA SER A 112 0.56 4.19 -17.10
C SER A 112 2.01 3.83 -16.71
N LEU A 113 2.20 3.26 -15.53
CA LEU A 113 3.50 2.84 -15.01
C LEU A 113 3.44 1.39 -14.54
N GLU A 114 4.46 0.61 -14.92
CA GLU A 114 4.72 -0.73 -14.42
C GLU A 114 6.14 -0.77 -13.83
N MET A 115 6.26 -1.22 -12.59
CA MET A 115 7.54 -1.48 -11.92
C MET A 115 7.56 -2.94 -11.45
N LYS A 116 8.60 -3.68 -11.84
CA LYS A 116 8.69 -5.10 -11.48
C LYS A 116 10.10 -5.52 -11.10
N ASN A 117 10.23 -6.30 -10.03
CA ASN A 117 11.49 -6.92 -9.61
C ASN A 117 12.65 -5.91 -9.42
N VAL A 118 12.37 -4.78 -8.76
CA VAL A 118 13.39 -3.75 -8.47
C VAL A 118 13.46 -3.46 -6.98
N HIS A 119 14.64 -3.08 -6.51
CA HIS A 119 14.82 -2.40 -5.24
C HIS A 119 14.99 -0.89 -5.52
N TYR A 120 14.16 -0.04 -4.94
CA TYR A 120 14.24 1.42 -5.07
C TYR A 120 14.39 2.09 -3.69
N GLN A 121 15.46 2.87 -3.51
CA GLN A 121 15.64 3.73 -2.34
C GLN A 121 15.00 5.10 -2.59
N ASN A 122 14.05 5.51 -1.76
CA ASN A 122 13.35 6.79 -1.95
C ASN A 122 14.08 7.99 -1.37
N TYR A 123 15.15 7.78 -0.60
CA TYR A 123 16.08 8.84 -0.21
C TYR A 123 17.25 8.89 -1.18
N ASP A 124 17.81 10.08 -1.34
CA ASP A 124 19.12 10.22 -1.97
C ASP A 124 20.25 9.83 -0.99
N ASP A 125 21.47 9.80 -1.50
CA ASP A 125 22.70 9.43 -0.77
C ASP A 125 23.06 10.38 0.39
N ILE A 126 22.36 11.51 0.54
CA ILE A 126 22.53 12.44 1.67
C ILE A 126 21.31 12.45 2.62
N GLY A 127 20.35 11.53 2.43
CA GLY A 127 19.14 11.40 3.23
C GLY A 127 18.01 12.35 2.83
N GLY A 128 18.11 13.01 1.67
CA GLY A 128 17.10 13.87 1.10
C GLY A 128 15.95 13.06 0.48
N GLY A 129 14.72 13.37 0.88
CA GLY A 129 13.51 12.83 0.27
C GLY A 129 12.80 13.84 -0.65
N VAL A 130 11.81 13.34 -1.38
CA VAL A 130 10.90 14.14 -2.20
C VAL A 130 9.46 13.98 -1.71
N PHE A 131 8.59 14.92 -2.07
CA PHE A 131 7.17 14.83 -1.75
C PHE A 131 6.53 13.57 -2.36
N ALA A 132 6.73 13.35 -3.66
CA ALA A 132 6.30 12.13 -4.34
C ALA A 132 7.46 11.59 -5.17
N ARG A 133 7.78 10.30 -5.04
CA ARG A 133 8.84 9.71 -5.89
C ARG A 133 8.38 9.51 -7.32
N PHE A 134 7.14 9.06 -7.49
CA PHE A 134 6.45 8.93 -8.77
C PHE A 134 5.08 9.57 -8.71
N GLU A 135 4.81 10.48 -9.64
CA GLU A 135 3.51 11.08 -9.88
C GLU A 135 2.93 10.53 -11.18
N LEU A 136 1.71 9.98 -11.11
CA LEU A 136 0.93 9.62 -12.29
C LEU A 136 -0.11 10.70 -12.58
N GLN A 137 -0.27 11.05 -13.85
CA GLN A 137 -1.24 12.06 -14.28
C GLN A 137 -1.94 11.69 -15.60
N GLY A 138 -3.10 12.30 -15.82
CA GLY A 138 -3.95 12.09 -17.00
C GLY A 138 -5.11 11.14 -16.70
N LEU A 139 -5.86 10.72 -17.72
CA LEU A 139 -7.06 9.89 -17.53
C LEU A 139 -6.79 8.41 -17.81
N ASN A 140 -7.52 7.50 -17.18
CA ASN A 140 -7.46 6.06 -17.45
C ASN A 140 -6.02 5.53 -17.29
N ARG A 141 -5.40 5.81 -16.14
CA ARG A 141 -4.03 5.38 -15.83
C ARG A 141 -4.04 4.12 -14.98
N LYS A 142 -3.09 3.24 -15.27
CA LYS A 142 -2.83 2.04 -14.48
C LYS A 142 -1.43 2.14 -13.86
N LEU A 143 -1.35 1.90 -12.56
CA LEU A 143 -0.10 1.67 -11.84
C LEU A 143 -0.03 0.19 -11.46
N THR A 144 1.05 -0.48 -11.87
CA THR A 144 1.33 -1.87 -11.50
C THR A 144 2.70 -1.96 -10.86
N VAL A 145 2.76 -2.50 -9.66
CA VAL A 145 3.99 -2.65 -8.88
C VAL A 145 4.06 -4.07 -8.36
N GLU A 146 5.06 -4.83 -8.78
CA GLU A 146 5.16 -6.25 -8.48
C GLU A 146 6.57 -6.66 -8.04
N ASP A 147 6.68 -7.43 -6.97
CA ASP A 147 7.94 -8.04 -6.54
C ASP A 147 9.05 -6.99 -6.29
N CYS A 148 8.67 -5.82 -5.76
CA CYS A 148 9.57 -4.71 -5.52
C CYS A 148 9.85 -4.49 -4.04
N LEU A 149 11.09 -4.10 -3.72
CA LEU A 149 11.48 -3.53 -2.43
C LEU A 149 11.52 -2.00 -2.58
N PHE A 150 10.77 -1.28 -1.77
CA PHE A 150 10.90 0.17 -1.64
C PHE A 150 11.37 0.48 -0.23
N GLU A 151 12.52 1.13 -0.11
CA GLU A 151 13.04 1.58 1.18
C GLU A 151 12.85 3.08 1.31
N PHE A 152 12.52 3.52 2.53
CA PHE A 152 12.34 4.91 2.89
C PHE A 152 11.14 5.56 2.17
N ALA A 153 10.58 6.59 2.76
CA ALA A 153 9.72 7.56 2.07
C ALA A 153 9.48 8.74 3.00
N GLN A 154 9.81 9.94 2.53
CA GLN A 154 9.50 11.14 3.31
C GLN A 154 8.00 11.37 3.34
N HIS A 155 7.36 11.35 2.17
CA HIS A 155 5.94 11.66 2.01
C HIS A 155 5.18 10.51 1.34
N GLN A 156 5.37 10.24 0.05
CA GLN A 156 4.78 9.08 -0.61
C GLN A 156 5.66 8.54 -1.72
N VAL A 157 5.59 7.23 -1.95
CA VAL A 157 6.22 6.60 -3.11
C VAL A 157 5.43 6.98 -4.37
N PHE A 158 4.12 6.76 -4.37
CA PHE A 158 3.25 7.02 -5.53
C PHE A 158 2.18 8.09 -5.24
N PHE A 159 2.06 9.07 -6.13
CA PHE A 159 1.06 10.14 -6.06
C PHE A 159 0.17 10.11 -7.30
N CYS A 160 -1.12 9.88 -7.10
CA CYS A 160 -2.08 9.60 -8.16
C CYS A 160 -3.30 10.55 -8.15
N ASP A 161 -3.26 11.63 -7.37
CA ASP A 161 -4.35 12.63 -7.31
C ASP A 161 -4.64 13.29 -8.67
N ASN A 162 -3.68 13.25 -9.60
CA ASN A 162 -3.81 13.80 -10.94
C ASN A 162 -4.39 12.80 -11.96
N VAL A 163 -4.89 11.64 -11.50
CA VAL A 163 -5.66 10.67 -12.29
C VAL A 163 -7.14 10.73 -11.89
N THR A 164 -7.82 11.80 -12.31
CA THR A 164 -9.18 12.12 -11.85
C THR A 164 -10.27 11.17 -12.36
N GLN A 165 -9.94 10.24 -13.27
CA GLN A 165 -10.88 9.27 -13.85
C GLN A 165 -10.12 8.02 -14.30
N GLY A 166 -10.70 6.84 -14.08
CA GLY A 166 -10.21 5.59 -14.64
C GLY A 166 -8.92 5.07 -13.98
N LEU A 167 -8.67 5.44 -12.72
CA LEU A 167 -7.47 5.02 -12.00
C LEU A 167 -7.56 3.53 -11.61
N VAL A 168 -6.55 2.76 -12.01
CA VAL A 168 -6.34 1.37 -11.58
C VAL A 168 -5.00 1.26 -10.87
N LEU A 169 -5.01 0.68 -9.67
CA LEU A 169 -3.83 0.47 -8.84
C LEU A 169 -3.67 -1.02 -8.53
N GLU A 170 -2.53 -1.59 -8.86
CA GLU A 170 -2.20 -3.00 -8.60
C GLU A 170 -0.83 -3.13 -7.94
N PHE A 171 -0.80 -3.58 -6.69
CA PHE A 171 0.39 -3.81 -5.90
C PHE A 171 0.40 -5.26 -5.44
N ARG A 172 1.37 -6.05 -5.92
CA ARG A 172 1.48 -7.48 -5.63
C ARG A 172 2.87 -7.87 -5.16
N ASN A 173 2.97 -8.65 -4.09
CA ASN A 173 4.25 -9.22 -3.64
C ASN A 173 5.32 -8.15 -3.37
N ASN A 174 4.98 -7.00 -2.79
CA ASN A 174 5.96 -5.94 -2.53
C ASN A 174 6.33 -5.85 -1.05
N TYR A 175 7.49 -5.29 -0.78
CA TYR A 175 7.85 -4.82 0.55
C TYR A 175 8.15 -3.33 0.53
N PHE A 176 7.33 -2.55 1.23
CA PHE A 176 7.57 -1.15 1.54
C PHE A 176 8.18 -1.06 2.94
N ARG A 177 9.51 -1.05 2.98
CA ARG A 177 10.32 -1.15 4.19
C ARG A 177 10.65 0.25 4.71
N ASP A 178 10.39 0.44 6.00
CA ASP A 178 10.81 1.60 6.78
C ASP A 178 10.35 2.93 6.18
N LEU A 179 9.06 2.97 5.84
CA LEU A 179 8.39 4.20 5.42
C LEU A 179 8.22 5.09 6.66
N PHE A 180 9.27 5.79 7.08
CA PHE A 180 9.21 6.63 8.27
C PHE A 180 9.81 8.03 8.05
N TRP A 181 9.09 9.05 8.49
CA TRP A 181 9.55 10.43 8.58
C TRP A 181 9.16 11.00 9.93
N ASP A 182 10.17 11.34 10.73
CA ASP A 182 10.04 11.76 12.12
C ASP A 182 9.41 13.15 12.31
N ASP A 183 9.29 13.96 11.26
CA ASP A 183 8.64 15.27 11.35
C ASP A 183 7.11 15.20 11.36
N GLN A 184 6.48 14.17 10.75
CA GLN A 184 5.02 14.13 10.61
C GLN A 184 4.43 12.72 10.67
N TRP A 185 3.40 12.55 11.52
CA TRP A 185 2.61 11.32 11.63
C TRP A 185 1.87 10.86 10.37
N TRP A 186 1.60 11.78 9.45
CA TRP A 186 0.68 11.55 8.33
C TRP A 186 1.41 11.17 7.04
N ALA A 187 2.73 11.20 7.08
CA ALA A 187 3.57 11.07 5.91
C ALA A 187 3.93 9.61 5.67
N SER A 188 4.95 9.39 4.83
CA SER A 188 5.51 8.09 4.50
C SER A 188 4.48 7.04 4.07
N ARG A 189 4.01 7.15 2.83
CA ARG A 189 2.90 6.35 2.27
C ARG A 189 3.36 5.48 1.12
N VAL A 190 2.65 4.38 0.89
CA VAL A 190 2.79 3.63 -0.36
C VAL A 190 2.20 4.44 -1.50
N PHE A 191 0.93 4.83 -1.37
CA PHE A 191 0.30 5.71 -2.36
C PHE A 191 -0.61 6.77 -1.72
N GLN A 192 -0.83 7.85 -2.47
CA GLN A 192 -1.93 8.80 -2.27
C GLN A 192 -2.76 8.90 -3.55
N ALA A 193 -4.08 8.73 -3.42
CA ALA A 193 -5.07 8.88 -4.48
C ALA A 193 -6.39 9.44 -3.93
N LYS A 194 -6.49 10.76 -3.79
CA LYS A 194 -7.70 11.49 -3.37
C LYS A 194 -8.64 11.74 -4.55
N VAL A 195 -8.91 10.69 -5.31
CA VAL A 195 -9.72 10.66 -6.54
C VAL A 195 -10.44 9.31 -6.62
N PRO A 196 -11.51 9.19 -7.43
CA PRO A 196 -12.17 7.90 -7.62
C PRO A 196 -11.19 6.84 -8.14
N ILE A 197 -11.22 5.65 -7.53
CA ILE A 197 -10.43 4.49 -7.95
C ILE A 197 -11.37 3.43 -8.51
N ASP A 198 -11.15 3.01 -9.75
CA ASP A 198 -11.98 1.97 -10.39
C ASP A 198 -11.61 0.57 -9.86
N THR A 199 -10.32 0.34 -9.62
CA THR A 199 -9.81 -0.93 -9.12
C THR A 199 -8.57 -0.71 -8.27
N LEU A 200 -8.61 -1.18 -7.03
CA LEU A 200 -7.48 -1.28 -6.12
C LEU A 200 -7.20 -2.74 -5.82
N ILE A 201 -6.05 -3.24 -6.23
CA ILE A 201 -5.53 -4.54 -5.77
C ILE A 201 -4.28 -4.25 -4.95
N PHE A 202 -4.32 -4.61 -3.69
CA PHE A 202 -3.20 -4.57 -2.76
C PHE A 202 -3.09 -5.96 -2.16
N GLU A 203 -2.32 -6.85 -2.80
CA GLU A 203 -2.25 -8.26 -2.41
C GLU A 203 -0.83 -8.73 -2.12
N ASN A 204 -0.67 -9.47 -1.02
CA ASN A 204 0.60 -10.03 -0.61
C ASN A 204 1.72 -8.99 -0.44
N ASN A 205 1.41 -7.83 0.16
CA ASN A 205 2.42 -6.79 0.42
C ASN A 205 2.77 -6.73 1.91
N THR A 206 3.99 -6.33 2.21
CA THR A 206 4.40 -5.90 3.55
C THR A 206 4.65 -4.41 3.58
N VAL A 207 4.19 -3.73 4.64
CA VAL A 207 4.44 -2.30 4.86
C VAL A 207 4.90 -2.09 6.30
N THR A 208 6.09 -1.53 6.49
CA THR A 208 6.63 -1.18 7.81
C THR A 208 6.84 0.31 7.99
N GLY A 209 6.67 0.79 9.22
CA GLY A 209 6.99 2.16 9.62
C GLY A 209 5.98 3.25 9.19
N SER A 210 5.10 2.95 8.23
CA SER A 210 4.26 3.95 7.52
C SER A 210 3.34 4.78 8.41
N GLY A 211 3.11 6.03 8.00
CA GLY A 211 2.09 6.91 8.55
C GLY A 211 0.72 6.63 7.92
N MET A 212 0.50 7.07 6.68
CA MET A 212 -0.77 6.81 5.96
C MET A 212 -0.58 5.85 4.77
N ALA A 213 -0.33 4.57 5.05
CA ALA A 213 0.15 3.61 4.04
C ALA A 213 -0.65 3.65 2.74
N LEU A 214 -1.98 3.48 2.82
CA LEU A 214 -2.90 3.58 1.70
C LEU A 214 -3.83 4.79 1.91
N LEU A 215 -3.53 5.91 1.25
CA LEU A 215 -4.33 7.14 1.39
C LEU A 215 -5.30 7.32 0.22
N GLN A 216 -6.59 7.15 0.50
CA GLN A 216 -7.69 7.51 -0.39
C GLN A 216 -8.78 8.24 0.41
N GLN A 217 -8.72 9.56 0.45
CA GLN A 217 -9.63 10.36 1.26
C GLN A 217 -10.73 10.98 0.40
N GLU A 218 -11.97 10.96 0.91
CA GLU A 218 -13.14 11.67 0.32
C GLU A 218 -13.42 11.29 -1.15
N ALA A 219 -13.14 10.05 -1.54
CA ALA A 219 -13.39 9.55 -2.89
C ALA A 219 -13.79 8.07 -2.89
N VAL A 220 -14.65 7.68 -3.83
CA VAL A 220 -15.13 6.30 -3.96
C VAL A 220 -14.08 5.34 -4.50
N CYS A 221 -14.00 4.13 -3.94
CA CYS A 221 -13.33 2.97 -4.52
C CYS A 221 -14.40 2.01 -5.05
N ASN A 222 -14.43 1.77 -6.36
CA ASN A 222 -15.44 0.91 -6.96
C ASN A 222 -15.19 -0.58 -6.67
N TYR A 223 -13.94 -1.02 -6.78
CA TYR A 223 -13.51 -2.38 -6.43
C TYR A 223 -12.20 -2.34 -5.65
N ALA A 224 -12.14 -3.04 -4.51
CA ALA A 224 -10.92 -3.24 -3.73
C ALA A 224 -10.69 -4.72 -3.38
N LEU A 225 -9.49 -5.22 -3.63
CA LEU A 225 -8.97 -6.48 -3.10
C LEU A 225 -7.76 -6.16 -2.23
N ILE A 226 -7.92 -6.24 -0.92
CA ILE A 226 -6.85 -6.06 0.06
C ILE A 226 -6.66 -7.40 0.76
N ASN A 227 -5.74 -8.21 0.23
CA ASN A 227 -5.61 -9.62 0.58
C ASN A 227 -4.17 -9.99 0.97
N HIS A 228 -3.98 -10.82 2.01
CA HIS A 228 -2.64 -11.30 2.39
C HIS A 228 -1.61 -10.20 2.68
N ASN A 229 -1.97 -9.05 3.25
CA ASN A 229 -0.98 -8.01 3.55
C ASN A 229 -0.52 -8.07 5.01
N SER A 230 0.75 -7.71 5.25
CA SER A 230 1.30 -7.48 6.59
C SER A 230 1.61 -6.01 6.80
N PHE A 231 0.87 -5.35 7.69
CA PHE A 231 1.15 -4.00 8.16
C PHE A 231 1.73 -4.09 9.56
N ILE A 232 2.98 -3.67 9.73
CA ILE A 232 3.72 -3.85 10.98
C ILE A 232 4.33 -2.51 11.39
N ASN A 233 4.12 -2.10 12.64
CA ASN A 233 4.61 -0.82 13.16
C ASN A 233 4.23 0.37 12.25
N ASN A 234 2.95 0.50 11.94
CA ASN A 234 2.45 1.66 11.18
C ASN A 234 1.92 2.67 12.19
N HIS A 235 2.51 3.87 12.25
CA HIS A 235 2.23 4.82 13.32
C HIS A 235 0.93 5.61 13.10
N GLY A 236 0.44 5.70 11.86
CA GLY A 236 -0.80 6.40 11.47
C GLY A 236 -1.85 5.50 10.81
N TYR A 237 -2.71 6.11 9.98
CA TYR A 237 -3.82 5.43 9.31
C TYR A 237 -3.35 4.45 8.23
N VAL A 238 -3.36 3.16 8.51
CA VAL A 238 -2.93 2.14 7.54
C VAL A 238 -3.75 2.18 6.26
N ILE A 239 -5.08 2.25 6.41
CA ILE A 239 -6.03 2.38 5.30
C ILE A 239 -6.90 3.59 5.62
N LEU A 240 -6.66 4.71 4.94
CA LEU A 240 -7.51 5.89 5.09
C LEU A 240 -8.44 6.02 3.89
N ASN A 241 -9.53 5.26 3.91
CA ASN A 241 -10.73 5.41 3.09
C ASN A 241 -11.90 4.70 3.80
N ASN A 242 -13.13 5.17 3.57
CA ASN A 242 -14.35 4.52 4.07
C ASN A 242 -15.34 4.16 2.94
N TYR A 243 -15.11 4.63 1.70
CA TYR A 243 -16.12 4.60 0.65
C TYR A 243 -15.80 3.51 -0.38
N TYR A 244 -16.43 2.35 -0.20
CA TYR A 244 -16.24 1.16 -1.04
C TYR A 244 -17.58 0.66 -1.58
N PHE A 245 -17.64 0.40 -2.90
CA PHE A 245 -18.82 -0.24 -3.50
C PHE A 245 -18.70 -1.77 -3.44
N GLU A 246 -17.59 -2.33 -3.92
CA GLU A 246 -17.21 -3.73 -3.76
C GLU A 246 -15.80 -3.81 -3.13
N ALA A 247 -15.65 -4.51 -2.00
CA ALA A 247 -14.36 -4.63 -1.31
C ALA A 247 -14.19 -5.94 -0.53
N TYR A 248 -13.01 -6.54 -0.66
CA TYR A 248 -12.61 -7.74 0.06
C TYR A 248 -11.35 -7.44 0.88
N PHE A 249 -11.47 -7.47 2.20
CA PHE A 249 -10.37 -7.28 3.16
C PHE A 249 -10.11 -8.62 3.84
N THR A 250 -9.26 -9.43 3.22
CA THR A 250 -9.06 -10.82 3.62
C THR A 250 -7.63 -11.16 3.98
N ASN A 251 -7.44 -12.07 4.93
CA ASN A 251 -6.11 -12.61 5.22
C ASN A 251 -5.05 -11.55 5.57
N ASN A 252 -5.41 -10.40 6.13
CA ASN A 252 -4.43 -9.35 6.47
C ASN A 252 -3.97 -9.43 7.93
N LEU A 253 -2.70 -9.16 8.16
CA LEU A 253 -2.08 -8.99 9.48
C LEU A 253 -1.86 -7.50 9.75
N PHE A 254 -2.47 -6.98 10.81
CA PHE A 254 -2.25 -5.65 11.36
C PHE A 254 -1.60 -5.78 12.73
N TYR A 255 -0.29 -5.57 12.79
CA TYR A 255 0.51 -5.66 14.01
C TYR A 255 1.02 -4.26 14.38
N ASN A 256 0.68 -3.76 15.56
CA ASN A 256 1.03 -2.39 16.00
C ASN A 256 0.64 -1.33 14.95
N CYS A 257 -0.64 -1.28 14.61
CA CYS A 257 -1.16 -0.39 13.57
C CYS A 257 -1.93 0.78 14.16
N GLN A 258 -1.70 1.97 13.61
CA GLN A 258 -2.24 3.24 14.06
C GLN A 258 -1.84 3.60 15.49
N ILE A 259 -0.56 3.37 15.82
CA ILE A 259 -0.02 3.48 17.18
C ILE A 259 -0.29 4.85 17.81
N LYS A 260 -0.17 5.95 17.04
CA LYS A 260 -0.34 7.31 17.59
C LYS A 260 -1.75 7.57 18.14
N GLY A 261 -2.77 6.87 17.63
CA GLY A 261 -4.18 7.15 17.88
C GLY A 261 -4.67 8.48 17.31
N GLU A 262 -5.72 9.04 17.92
CA GLU A 262 -6.30 10.32 17.51
C GLU A 262 -6.72 11.17 18.70
N ASP A 263 -6.45 12.47 18.65
CA ASP A 263 -6.99 13.38 19.64
C ASP A 263 -8.37 13.92 19.24
N SER A 264 -9.04 14.54 20.19
CA SER A 264 -10.36 15.15 19.93
C SER A 264 -10.34 16.34 18.94
N THR A 265 -9.17 16.86 18.55
CA THR A 265 -9.08 17.94 17.57
C THR A 265 -9.17 17.40 16.15
N VAL A 266 -8.51 16.27 15.89
CA VAL A 266 -8.59 15.55 14.62
C VAL A 266 -9.95 14.90 14.45
N ILE A 267 -10.48 14.28 15.51
CA ILE A 267 -11.80 13.64 15.47
C ILE A 267 -12.90 14.62 15.07
N LYS A 268 -12.80 15.91 15.44
CA LYS A 268 -13.76 16.95 15.04
C LYS A 268 -13.79 17.25 13.54
N LEU A 269 -12.78 16.83 12.79
CA LEU A 269 -12.73 16.97 11.33
C LEU A 269 -13.41 15.79 10.62
N GLU A 270 -13.61 14.68 11.32
CA GLU A 270 -14.35 13.54 10.82
C GLU A 270 -15.86 13.89 10.86
N PRO A 271 -16.64 13.68 9.77
CA PRO A 271 -18.03 14.12 9.67
C PRO A 271 -18.94 13.65 10.81
N ASP A 272 -18.71 12.44 11.33
CA ASP A 272 -19.47 11.84 12.43
C ASP A 272 -18.85 12.09 13.80
N VAL A 273 -17.69 12.77 13.85
CA VAL A 273 -16.98 13.13 15.08
C VAL A 273 -16.63 11.88 15.91
N ILE A 274 -16.24 10.81 15.23
CA ILE A 274 -15.80 9.55 15.83
C ILE A 274 -14.33 9.27 15.51
N PRO A 275 -13.62 8.52 16.36
CA PRO A 275 -12.31 8.02 15.99
C PRO A 275 -12.36 7.18 14.71
N THR A 276 -11.33 7.30 13.90
CA THR A 276 -11.04 6.36 12.83
C THR A 276 -10.75 4.97 13.39
N CYS A 277 -10.72 3.98 12.51
CA CYS A 277 -10.55 2.57 12.82
C CYS A 277 -9.72 1.90 11.73
N ILE A 278 -9.23 0.69 11.99
CA ILE A 278 -8.50 -0.10 10.99
C ILE A 278 -9.41 -0.45 9.81
N MET A 279 -10.64 -0.90 10.11
CA MET A 279 -11.67 -1.27 9.15
C MET A 279 -12.83 -0.28 9.19
N GLY A 280 -12.68 0.78 8.40
CA GLY A 280 -13.71 1.79 8.18
C GLY A 280 -14.67 1.42 7.04
N LEU A 281 -15.92 1.84 7.19
CA LEU A 281 -16.92 1.79 6.11
C LEU A 281 -17.93 2.93 6.31
N ASP A 282 -18.38 3.51 5.21
CA ASP A 282 -19.42 4.52 5.14
C ASP A 282 -20.26 4.37 3.86
N THR A 283 -21.39 5.06 3.79
CA THR A 283 -22.24 5.12 2.60
C THR A 283 -21.62 6.00 1.52
N ILE A 284 -21.80 5.63 0.25
CA ILE A 284 -21.46 6.47 -0.89
C ILE A 284 -22.62 7.44 -1.14
N ASP A 285 -22.32 8.73 -1.12
CA ASP A 285 -23.26 9.81 -1.44
C ASP A 285 -22.61 10.86 -2.36
N THR A 286 -23.28 12.00 -2.56
CA THR A 286 -22.80 13.08 -3.44
C THR A 286 -21.87 14.09 -2.77
N ASP A 287 -21.54 13.90 -1.48
CA ASP A 287 -20.64 14.79 -0.73
C ASP A 287 -19.16 14.37 -0.85
N ILE A 288 -18.90 13.21 -1.48
CA ILE A 288 -17.56 12.72 -1.83
C ILE A 288 -17.30 12.79 -3.33
N LEU A 289 -16.04 12.57 -3.74
CA LEU A 289 -15.69 12.44 -5.15
C LEU A 289 -16.16 11.10 -5.72
N LEU A 290 -16.93 11.17 -6.80
CA LEU A 290 -17.53 10.03 -7.49
C LEU A 290 -16.96 9.89 -8.91
N ALA A 291 -16.92 8.66 -9.42
CA ALA A 291 -16.59 8.43 -10.83
C ALA A 291 -17.76 8.88 -11.73
N ASP A 292 -17.44 9.35 -12.94
CA ASP A 292 -18.44 9.88 -13.89
C ASP A 292 -19.58 8.89 -14.20
N TYR A 293 -19.30 7.59 -14.20
CA TYR A 293 -20.29 6.55 -14.48
C TYR A 293 -21.22 6.25 -13.29
N MET A 294 -20.98 6.83 -12.11
CA MET A 294 -21.80 6.65 -10.91
C MET A 294 -22.88 7.73 -10.77
N VAL A 295 -22.84 8.78 -11.60
CA VAL A 295 -23.76 9.93 -11.52
C VAL A 295 -24.50 10.19 -12.83
N ASP A 296 -25.68 10.81 -12.73
CA ASP A 296 -26.41 11.32 -13.88
C ASP A 296 -25.90 12.71 -14.33
N GLY A 297 -26.45 13.24 -15.43
CA GLY A 297 -26.11 14.58 -15.91
C GLY A 297 -26.49 15.74 -14.98
N SER A 298 -27.16 15.46 -13.86
CA SER A 298 -27.48 16.41 -12.79
C SER A 298 -26.63 16.21 -11.53
N GLY A 299 -25.70 15.23 -11.52
CA GLY A 299 -24.83 14.92 -10.40
C GLY A 299 -25.45 14.02 -9.32
N ASN A 300 -26.61 13.41 -9.57
CA ASN A 300 -27.21 12.47 -8.62
C ASN A 300 -26.64 11.06 -8.83
N LEU A 301 -26.44 10.31 -7.74
CA LEU A 301 -26.11 8.88 -7.84
C LEU A 301 -27.17 8.10 -8.63
N ILE A 302 -26.70 7.21 -9.50
CA ILE A 302 -27.55 6.31 -10.30
C ILE A 302 -27.46 4.87 -9.80
N ALA A 303 -28.41 4.04 -10.20
CA ALA A 303 -28.32 2.60 -9.96
C ALA A 303 -27.10 1.98 -10.65
N PRO A 304 -26.40 1.01 -10.03
CA PRO A 304 -26.70 0.41 -8.73
C PRO A 304 -26.16 1.17 -7.50
N TYR A 305 -25.35 2.22 -7.70
CA TYR A 305 -24.59 2.92 -6.66
C TYR A 305 -25.44 3.71 -5.66
N ASN A 306 -26.68 4.05 -6.04
CA ASN A 306 -27.61 4.80 -5.20
C ASN A 306 -28.33 3.96 -4.12
N ASP A 307 -27.98 2.68 -3.97
CA ASP A 307 -28.55 1.78 -2.98
C ASP A 307 -27.46 0.90 -2.34
N ILE A 308 -27.26 1.08 -1.03
CA ILE A 308 -26.30 0.31 -0.22
C ILE A 308 -26.62 -1.19 -0.18
N GLY A 309 -27.85 -1.60 -0.48
CA GLY A 309 -28.22 -3.00 -0.66
C GLY A 309 -27.48 -3.68 -1.83
N ASN A 310 -26.85 -2.92 -2.72
CA ASN A 310 -26.04 -3.44 -3.82
C ASN A 310 -24.53 -3.49 -3.52
N TYR A 311 -24.09 -3.01 -2.36
CA TYR A 311 -22.66 -3.06 -2.01
C TYR A 311 -22.25 -4.51 -1.76
N LYS A 312 -20.96 -4.81 -1.90
CA LYS A 312 -20.40 -6.10 -1.52
C LYS A 312 -19.14 -5.89 -0.71
N VAL A 313 -19.25 -6.00 0.61
CA VAL A 313 -18.08 -5.80 1.48
C VAL A 313 -17.88 -7.04 2.32
N TYR A 314 -16.67 -7.58 2.29
CA TYR A 314 -16.31 -8.78 3.04
C TYR A 314 -14.99 -8.57 3.77
N ALA A 315 -15.02 -8.57 5.10
CA ALA A 315 -13.84 -8.56 5.95
C ALA A 315 -13.72 -9.93 6.61
N SER A 316 -12.71 -10.72 6.25
CA SER A 316 -12.58 -12.07 6.82
C SER A 316 -11.14 -12.52 7.02
N ASN A 317 -10.92 -13.34 8.06
CA ASN A 317 -9.60 -13.93 8.32
C ASN A 317 -8.50 -12.88 8.48
N ASN A 318 -8.78 -11.77 9.18
CA ASN A 318 -7.76 -10.77 9.51
C ASN A 318 -7.25 -10.98 10.95
N ILE A 319 -6.03 -10.54 11.23
CA ILE A 319 -5.49 -10.43 12.60
C ILE A 319 -5.26 -8.96 12.90
N TYR A 320 -5.81 -8.47 14.02
CA TYR A 320 -5.44 -7.16 14.58
C TYR A 320 -4.90 -7.33 15.99
N PHE A 321 -3.64 -6.96 16.17
CA PHE A 321 -2.92 -7.11 17.42
C PHE A 321 -2.04 -5.89 17.70
N ASN A 322 -2.03 -5.44 18.95
CA ASN A 322 -1.01 -4.52 19.44
C ASN A 322 -0.29 -5.19 20.60
N GLU A 323 1.03 -5.12 20.59
CA GLU A 323 1.83 -5.83 21.58
C GLU A 323 1.92 -5.05 22.90
N SER A 324 2.19 -5.79 23.99
CA SER A 324 2.18 -5.23 25.34
C SER A 324 3.29 -4.20 25.62
N THR A 325 4.33 -4.10 24.77
CA THR A 325 5.36 -3.07 24.90
C THR A 325 4.80 -1.67 24.71
N LEU A 326 3.64 -1.54 24.05
CA LEU A 326 2.90 -0.28 23.85
C LEU A 326 1.96 0.08 25.01
N ASP A 327 1.68 -0.83 25.95
CA ASP A 327 0.80 -0.57 27.11
C ASP A 327 1.20 0.67 27.93
N PRO A 328 2.49 0.92 28.23
CA PRO A 328 2.93 2.14 28.89
C PRO A 328 2.39 3.41 28.22
N TYR A 329 2.33 3.43 26.87
CA TYR A 329 1.76 4.52 26.10
C TYR A 329 0.23 4.49 26.13
N TYR A 330 -0.41 3.36 25.82
CA TYR A 330 -1.87 3.29 25.67
C TYR A 330 -2.64 3.56 26.95
N ASN A 331 -2.25 2.94 28.06
CA ASN A 331 -3.00 3.03 29.32
C ASN A 331 -2.09 3.19 30.56
N GLY A 332 -0.77 3.29 30.38
CA GLY A 332 0.22 3.25 31.46
C GLY A 332 0.88 4.60 31.82
N THR A 333 2.22 4.56 31.96
CA THR A 333 3.04 5.59 32.63
C THR A 333 3.03 6.95 31.94
N TYR A 334 2.71 7.02 30.64
CA TYR A 334 2.65 8.29 29.91
C TYR A 334 1.31 9.04 30.07
N ASN A 335 0.38 8.49 30.85
CA ASN A 335 -0.97 9.00 31.01
C ASN A 335 -1.11 9.79 32.31
N SER A 336 -0.97 11.11 32.22
CA SER A 336 -0.92 12.00 33.39
C SER A 336 -2.29 12.53 33.85
N MET A 337 -3.34 12.42 33.03
CA MET A 337 -4.61 13.15 33.24
C MET A 337 -5.77 12.36 33.89
N GLY A 338 -5.52 11.20 34.49
CA GLY A 338 -6.57 10.41 35.15
C GLY A 338 -7.62 9.78 34.21
N TRP A 339 -7.53 10.03 32.90
CA TRP A 339 -8.34 9.41 31.85
C TRP A 339 -7.82 8.04 31.41
N GLY A 340 -6.64 7.63 31.89
CA GLY A 340 -5.98 6.39 31.47
C GLY A 340 -5.66 6.36 29.98
N ALA A 341 -5.31 7.49 29.39
CA ALA A 341 -4.96 7.63 27.97
C ALA A 341 -3.93 8.76 27.76
N PRO A 342 -3.19 8.77 26.64
CA PRO A 342 -2.26 9.85 26.30
C PRO A 342 -2.99 11.18 26.15
N VAL A 343 -2.19 12.25 26.20
CA VAL A 343 -2.67 13.62 26.14
C VAL A 343 -2.11 14.33 24.92
N SER A 344 -2.96 15.14 24.29
CA SER A 344 -2.58 16.07 23.23
C SER A 344 -2.73 17.50 23.67
N TYR A 345 -1.77 18.35 23.32
CA TYR A 345 -1.81 19.80 23.49
C TYR A 345 -1.81 20.52 22.14
N LEU A 346 -2.05 19.80 21.04
CA LEU A 346 -2.30 20.41 19.75
C LEU A 346 -3.48 21.39 19.87
N ASN A 347 -3.28 22.59 19.33
CA ASN A 347 -4.19 23.71 19.53
C ASN A 347 -4.97 24.11 18.27
N TRP A 348 -5.06 23.22 17.28
CA TRP A 348 -5.68 23.48 15.98
C TRP A 348 -7.12 24.01 16.11
N PHE A 349 -7.87 23.53 17.11
CA PHE A 349 -9.27 23.91 17.35
C PHE A 349 -9.58 24.27 18.82
N GLY A 350 -8.58 24.72 19.57
CA GLY A 350 -8.71 25.17 20.96
C GLY A 350 -7.56 24.72 21.87
N GLU A 351 -7.47 25.27 23.07
CA GLU A 351 -6.44 24.90 24.05
C GLU A 351 -6.72 23.51 24.64
N GLY A 352 -5.70 22.64 24.64
CA GLY A 352 -5.74 21.33 25.32
C GLY A 352 -5.64 21.45 26.86
N PRO A 353 -5.49 20.33 27.58
CA PRO A 353 -5.22 18.98 27.06
C PRO A 353 -6.46 18.28 26.49
N TRP A 354 -6.24 17.53 25.42
CA TRP A 354 -7.20 16.65 24.79
C TRP A 354 -6.85 15.19 25.07
N LYS A 355 -7.86 14.34 25.21
CA LYS A 355 -7.67 12.90 25.26
C LYS A 355 -7.26 12.38 23.88
N VAL A 356 -6.24 11.54 23.83
CA VAL A 356 -5.90 10.73 22.65
C VAL A 356 -6.59 9.36 22.79
N TYR A 357 -7.27 8.90 21.75
CA TYR A 357 -7.95 7.63 21.67
C TYR A 357 -6.99 6.59 21.11
N VAL A 358 -6.58 5.65 21.98
CA VAL A 358 -5.70 4.52 21.70
C VAL A 358 -6.09 3.30 22.55
N PRO A 359 -5.76 2.07 22.13
CA PRO A 359 -5.45 1.76 20.74
C PRO A 359 -6.65 2.07 19.83
N THR A 360 -6.39 2.27 18.55
CA THR A 360 -7.45 2.45 17.56
C THR A 360 -8.33 1.19 17.52
N PRO A 361 -9.66 1.29 17.45
CA PRO A 361 -10.50 0.10 17.36
C PRO A 361 -10.39 -0.57 15.98
N TRP A 362 -10.64 -1.88 15.92
CA TRP A 362 -10.80 -2.61 14.65
C TRP A 362 -11.88 -1.96 13.76
N MET A 363 -13.07 -1.73 14.30
CA MET A 363 -14.16 -0.99 13.67
C MET A 363 -14.69 0.09 14.61
N ASN A 364 -15.01 1.26 14.07
CA ASN A 364 -15.72 2.30 14.81
C ASN A 364 -17.24 2.05 14.82
N GLU A 365 -17.99 2.89 15.54
CA GLU A 365 -19.43 2.69 15.73
C GLU A 365 -20.24 2.81 14.42
N ARG A 366 -19.80 3.64 13.47
CA ARG A 366 -20.41 3.73 12.14
C ARG A 366 -20.25 2.42 11.38
N ALA A 367 -19.01 1.93 11.24
CA ALA A 367 -18.74 0.69 10.52
C ALA A 367 -19.52 -0.47 11.14
N LYS A 368 -19.46 -0.66 12.46
CA LYS A 368 -20.22 -1.71 13.18
C LYS A 368 -21.72 -1.68 12.85
N LYS A 369 -22.31 -0.49 12.75
CA LYS A 369 -23.72 -0.34 12.43
C LYS A 369 -24.03 -0.82 11.00
N LEU A 370 -23.18 -0.49 10.03
CA LEU A 370 -23.36 -0.94 8.64
C LEU A 370 -23.27 -2.46 8.52
N TYR A 371 -22.26 -3.08 9.13
CA TYR A 371 -22.12 -4.55 9.17
C TYR A 371 -23.29 -5.25 9.88
N ALA A 372 -23.91 -4.60 10.88
CA ALA A 372 -25.06 -5.17 11.58
C ALA A 372 -26.39 -5.03 10.82
N ASP A 373 -26.56 -3.94 10.07
CA ASP A 373 -27.84 -3.59 9.44
C ASP A 373 -27.99 -4.16 8.01
N TRP A 374 -26.87 -4.52 7.33
CA TRP A 374 -26.87 -4.91 5.92
C TRP A 374 -26.28 -6.31 5.70
N PRO A 375 -27.08 -7.29 5.24
CA PRO A 375 -26.63 -8.69 5.10
C PRO A 375 -25.60 -8.91 3.99
N ASN A 376 -25.45 -7.96 3.05
CA ASN A 376 -24.47 -7.97 1.97
C ASN A 376 -23.10 -7.40 2.38
N ILE A 377 -22.97 -6.95 3.64
CA ILE A 377 -21.75 -6.42 4.25
C ILE A 377 -21.40 -7.33 5.44
N VAL A 378 -20.31 -8.10 5.33
CA VAL A 378 -20.04 -9.24 6.21
C VAL A 378 -18.66 -9.15 6.85
N GLU A 379 -18.60 -9.35 8.17
CA GLU A 379 -17.37 -9.54 8.93
C GLU A 379 -17.42 -10.91 9.64
N GLU A 380 -16.38 -11.72 9.48
CA GLU A 380 -16.27 -13.01 10.17
C GLU A 380 -14.82 -13.50 10.25
N ASN A 381 -14.52 -14.37 11.21
CA ASN A 381 -13.19 -14.99 11.36
C ASN A 381 -12.03 -13.99 11.56
N THR A 382 -12.30 -12.74 11.98
CA THR A 382 -11.25 -11.83 12.43
C THR A 382 -10.79 -12.22 13.84
N ILE A 383 -9.47 -12.25 14.03
CA ILE A 383 -8.82 -12.52 15.31
C ILE A 383 -8.36 -11.19 15.88
N LEU A 384 -8.83 -10.87 17.08
CA LEU A 384 -8.49 -9.64 17.80
C LEU A 384 -7.68 -9.98 19.06
N ASP A 385 -6.67 -9.16 19.35
CA ASP A 385 -5.91 -9.18 20.60
C ASP A 385 -5.20 -10.52 20.91
N GLN A 386 -4.99 -11.35 19.89
CA GLN A 386 -4.19 -12.57 19.99
C GLN A 386 -2.85 -12.38 19.26
N ASP A 387 -1.76 -12.52 20.00
CA ASP A 387 -0.41 -12.44 19.47
C ASP A 387 -0.14 -13.56 18.46
N PRO A 388 0.16 -13.25 17.18
CA PRO A 388 0.56 -14.26 16.20
C PRO A 388 1.99 -14.81 16.45
N GLN A 389 2.79 -14.15 17.29
CA GLN A 389 4.17 -14.50 17.64
C GLN A 389 5.12 -14.38 16.44
N LEU A 390 5.34 -13.13 16.00
CA LEU A 390 6.30 -12.80 14.93
C LEU A 390 7.70 -13.35 15.24
N ASN A 391 8.42 -13.79 14.20
CA ASN A 391 9.77 -14.33 14.36
C ASN A 391 10.80 -13.22 14.65
N THR A 392 10.68 -12.08 13.99
CA THR A 392 11.37 -10.84 14.36
C THR A 392 10.50 -10.03 15.33
N GLU A 393 11.07 -9.61 16.45
CA GLU A 393 10.42 -8.71 17.40
C GLU A 393 10.01 -7.40 16.68
N ALA A 394 8.75 -7.01 16.80
CA ALA A 394 8.26 -5.81 16.13
C ALA A 394 8.79 -4.54 16.80
N LEU A 395 8.60 -4.37 18.11
CA LEU A 395 9.25 -3.31 18.89
C LEU A 395 9.73 -3.86 20.23
N SER A 396 11.00 -3.61 20.52
CA SER A 396 11.51 -3.82 21.87
C SER A 396 10.85 -2.86 22.86
N ALA A 397 10.91 -3.17 24.15
CA ALA A 397 10.41 -2.26 25.18
C ALA A 397 11.15 -0.90 25.20
N GLU A 398 12.42 -0.87 24.79
CA GLU A 398 13.21 0.36 24.68
C GLU A 398 12.72 1.21 23.50
N ASP A 399 12.50 0.60 22.34
CA ASP A 399 12.04 1.29 21.13
C ASP A 399 10.59 1.78 21.27
N ALA A 400 9.74 1.02 21.95
CA ALA A 400 8.38 1.45 22.30
C ALA A 400 8.39 2.70 23.21
N GLU A 401 9.35 2.84 24.12
CA GLU A 401 9.54 4.08 24.90
C GLU A 401 9.96 5.25 23.99
N GLN A 402 10.89 5.04 23.05
CA GLN A 402 11.31 6.09 22.12
C GLN A 402 10.15 6.57 21.25
N LEU A 403 9.32 5.64 20.76
CA LEU A 403 8.11 5.97 20.02
C LEU A 403 7.09 6.75 20.87
N ALA A 404 6.92 6.38 22.14
CA ALA A 404 6.05 7.12 23.07
C ALA A 404 6.56 8.55 23.31
N ILE A 405 7.87 8.75 23.45
CA ILE A 405 8.51 10.07 23.54
C ILE A 405 8.24 10.88 22.27
N TRP A 406 8.45 10.28 21.10
CA TRP A 406 8.18 10.91 19.81
C TRP A 406 6.72 11.37 19.67
N ASN A 407 5.76 10.48 19.96
CA ASN A 407 4.35 10.80 19.94
C ASN A 407 4.00 11.96 20.89
N ARG A 408 4.53 11.97 22.12
CA ARG A 408 4.29 13.06 23.08
C ARG A 408 4.83 14.40 22.59
N ARG A 409 6.00 14.41 21.94
CA ARG A 409 6.55 15.64 21.32
C ARG A 409 5.67 16.13 20.19
N GLN A 410 5.26 15.23 19.30
CA GLN A 410 4.38 15.57 18.18
C GLN A 410 3.02 16.08 18.68
N TYR A 411 2.51 15.54 19.78
CA TYR A 411 1.33 16.04 20.49
C TYR A 411 1.56 17.30 21.33
N ALA A 412 2.72 17.94 21.21
CA ALA A 412 3.11 19.18 21.89
C ALA A 412 2.99 19.11 23.43
N VAL A 413 3.20 17.94 24.02
CA VAL A 413 3.08 17.75 25.47
C VAL A 413 4.15 18.58 26.21
N PRO A 414 3.79 19.58 27.03
CA PRO A 414 4.73 20.63 27.48
C PRO A 414 5.90 20.16 28.33
N ASP A 415 5.77 19.04 29.04
CA ASP A 415 6.81 18.49 29.92
C ASP A 415 7.72 17.46 29.24
N GLU A 416 7.43 17.08 27.98
CA GLU A 416 8.28 16.18 27.22
C GLU A 416 9.45 16.96 26.60
N THR A 417 10.63 16.74 27.13
CA THR A 417 11.87 17.42 26.69
C THR A 417 12.91 16.45 26.13
N ARG A 418 12.70 15.14 26.28
CA ARG A 418 13.60 14.11 25.75
C ARG A 418 13.59 14.15 24.23
N ILE A 419 14.70 13.76 23.61
CA ILE A 419 14.82 13.59 22.16
C ILE A 419 14.73 12.09 21.92
N PRO A 420 13.75 11.61 21.13
CA PRO A 420 13.63 10.19 20.84
C PRO A 420 14.77 9.74 19.93
N ASP A 421 15.24 8.51 20.13
CA ASP A 421 16.06 7.78 19.17
C ASP A 421 15.18 6.74 18.47
N LEU A 422 14.91 6.95 17.19
CA LEU A 422 13.99 6.09 16.43
C LEU A 422 14.73 5.07 15.55
N SER A 423 16.04 4.89 15.77
CA SER A 423 16.84 3.92 15.01
C SER A 423 16.34 2.48 15.17
N GLY A 424 15.92 2.08 16.38
CA GLY A 424 15.35 0.73 16.62
C GLY A 424 13.86 0.60 16.27
N TYR A 425 13.21 1.65 15.76
CA TYR A 425 11.87 1.56 15.18
C TYR A 425 11.89 1.01 13.74
N LEU A 426 13.03 1.17 13.05
CA LEU A 426 13.25 0.70 11.69
C LEU A 426 13.74 -0.75 11.72
N PHE A 427 13.36 -1.55 10.72
CA PHE A 427 13.91 -2.91 10.57
C PHE A 427 15.29 -2.90 9.92
N GLY A 428 15.51 -1.98 8.98
CA GLY A 428 16.81 -1.69 8.39
C GLY A 428 17.65 -0.74 9.23
N ASP A 429 18.83 -0.39 8.73
CA ASP A 429 19.77 0.49 9.42
C ASP A 429 19.47 2.00 9.27
N GLY A 430 18.43 2.37 8.51
CA GLY A 430 18.04 3.74 8.24
C GLY A 430 19.04 4.54 7.39
N ASN A 431 20.00 3.88 6.74
CA ASN A 431 21.08 4.53 6.01
C ASN A 431 20.90 4.35 4.49
N PRO A 432 20.67 5.43 3.71
CA PRO A 432 20.52 5.32 2.25
C PRO A 432 21.84 5.03 1.51
N LEU A 433 22.97 4.90 2.23
CA LEU A 433 24.26 4.52 1.64
C LEU A 433 24.54 3.01 1.68
N THR A 434 23.76 2.26 2.44
CA THR A 434 23.87 0.80 2.53
C THR A 434 22.83 0.15 1.63
N ILE A 435 23.07 -1.12 1.31
CA ILE A 435 22.18 -1.92 0.48
C ILE A 435 22.00 -3.24 1.22
N PRO A 436 20.78 -3.60 1.62
CA PRO A 436 20.57 -4.86 2.30
C PRO A 436 20.95 -6.04 1.39
N GLY A 437 21.48 -7.08 2.02
CA GLY A 437 21.86 -8.34 1.40
C GLY A 437 21.30 -9.51 2.17
N VAL A 438 21.90 -10.68 1.97
CA VAL A 438 21.48 -11.91 2.68
C VAL A 438 21.89 -11.83 4.15
N GLU A 439 20.92 -11.67 5.04
CA GLU A 439 21.05 -11.57 6.50
C GLU A 439 22.04 -10.46 6.93
N THR A 440 22.10 -9.36 6.17
CA THR A 440 22.96 -8.19 6.47
C THR A 440 22.40 -6.90 5.89
N GLU A 441 22.61 -5.77 6.55
CA GLU A 441 22.31 -4.42 6.02
C GLU A 441 23.43 -3.87 5.12
N ASP A 442 24.66 -4.38 5.27
CA ASP A 442 25.82 -4.00 4.43
C ASP A 442 26.11 -5.12 3.42
N GLY A 443 25.35 -5.11 2.32
CA GLY A 443 25.36 -6.12 1.28
C GLY A 443 25.41 -5.53 -0.14
N ASP A 444 24.86 -6.29 -1.08
CA ASP A 444 24.89 -6.03 -2.52
C ASP A 444 23.55 -6.36 -3.20
N GLY A 445 22.48 -6.41 -2.41
CA GLY A 445 21.11 -6.70 -2.85
C GLY A 445 20.60 -8.10 -2.46
N ILE A 446 19.30 -8.27 -2.63
CA ILE A 446 18.54 -9.49 -2.30
C ILE A 446 18.00 -10.18 -3.55
N THR A 447 17.70 -11.47 -3.44
CA THR A 447 16.96 -12.24 -4.46
C THR A 447 15.48 -12.40 -4.11
N LYS A 448 15.17 -12.42 -2.82
CA LYS A 448 13.82 -12.53 -2.25
C LYS A 448 13.76 -11.78 -0.92
N PHE A 449 12.57 -11.43 -0.44
CA PHE A 449 12.45 -10.66 0.81
C PHE A 449 12.91 -11.42 2.04
N SER A 450 12.77 -12.75 2.06
CA SER A 450 13.31 -13.60 3.13
C SER A 450 14.85 -13.66 3.16
N ASP A 451 15.55 -12.94 2.27
CA ASP A 451 16.99 -12.74 2.39
C ASP A 451 17.33 -11.62 3.38
N LEU A 452 16.39 -10.73 3.73
CA LEU A 452 16.62 -9.62 4.66
C LEU A 452 16.91 -10.10 6.09
N VAL A 453 17.38 -9.19 6.96
CA VAL A 453 17.69 -9.53 8.37
C VAL A 453 16.43 -9.83 9.18
N GLU A 454 15.32 -9.21 8.84
CA GLU A 454 14.02 -9.44 9.43
C GLU A 454 13.29 -10.64 8.79
N ASP A 455 12.55 -11.36 9.63
CA ASP A 455 11.59 -12.38 9.27
C ASP A 455 10.24 -12.02 9.90
N LEU A 456 9.35 -11.49 9.06
CA LEU A 456 8.03 -11.04 9.48
C LEU A 456 6.95 -12.11 9.31
N SER A 457 7.35 -13.38 9.15
CA SER A 457 6.46 -14.51 9.39
C SER A 457 6.24 -14.72 10.90
N TYR A 458 5.33 -15.63 11.26
CA TYR A 458 4.98 -15.89 12.65
C TYR A 458 4.84 -17.37 12.96
N SER A 459 4.90 -17.72 14.25
CA SER A 459 4.94 -19.11 14.71
C SER A 459 3.60 -19.69 15.17
N ALA A 460 2.59 -18.85 15.43
CA ALA A 460 1.24 -19.34 15.74
C ALA A 460 0.65 -20.14 14.56
N ASN A 461 -0.06 -21.23 14.85
CA ASN A 461 -0.74 -22.01 13.80
C ASN A 461 -2.11 -21.40 13.47
N ILE A 462 -2.09 -20.24 12.81
CA ILE A 462 -3.27 -19.52 12.35
C ILE A 462 -3.28 -19.54 10.83
N LYS A 463 -4.35 -20.06 10.24
CA LYS A 463 -4.52 -20.21 8.79
C LYS A 463 -5.86 -19.64 8.37
N SER A 464 -5.91 -19.10 7.16
CA SER A 464 -7.15 -18.68 6.52
C SER A 464 -8.09 -19.86 6.34
N THR A 465 -9.37 -19.66 6.65
CA THR A 465 -10.44 -20.60 6.31
C THR A 465 -10.83 -20.54 4.84
N LEU A 466 -10.34 -19.54 4.09
CA LEU A 466 -10.68 -19.34 2.67
C LEU A 466 -9.76 -20.15 1.78
N ASP A 467 -8.44 -19.95 1.88
CA ASP A 467 -7.44 -20.60 1.02
C ASP A 467 -6.46 -21.52 1.76
N GLY A 468 -6.51 -21.56 3.09
CA GLY A 468 -5.67 -22.44 3.90
C GLY A 468 -4.23 -21.96 4.12
N HIS A 469 -3.86 -20.78 3.62
CA HIS A 469 -2.54 -20.17 3.82
C HIS A 469 -2.43 -19.44 5.17
N SER A 470 -1.21 -19.05 5.58
CA SER A 470 -1.03 -18.16 6.73
C SER A 470 -1.68 -16.79 6.48
N ILE A 471 -2.21 -16.15 7.51
CA ILE A 471 -2.70 -14.77 7.42
C ILE A 471 -1.49 -13.83 7.31
N GLY A 472 -1.61 -12.73 6.57
CA GLY A 472 -0.53 -11.80 6.27
C GLY A 472 0.24 -12.16 5.00
N ALA A 473 1.33 -11.44 4.76
CA ALA A 473 2.16 -11.58 3.57
C ALA A 473 2.89 -12.94 3.55
N LEU A 474 2.65 -13.68 2.48
CA LEU A 474 3.16 -15.02 2.23
C LEU A 474 4.60 -15.03 1.76
N HIS A 475 5.16 -13.91 1.28
CA HIS A 475 6.56 -13.84 0.82
C HIS A 475 7.59 -14.07 1.93
N TRP A 476 7.17 -14.08 3.19
CA TRP A 476 7.98 -14.47 4.36
C TRP A 476 8.00 -15.98 4.60
N THR A 477 7.22 -16.74 3.83
CA THR A 477 7.06 -18.19 3.98
C THR A 477 7.27 -18.90 2.65
N ASP A 478 7.40 -20.22 2.67
CA ASP A 478 7.44 -21.02 1.45
C ASP A 478 6.08 -21.11 0.73
N GLU A 479 4.98 -20.67 1.37
CA GLU A 479 3.62 -20.76 0.82
C GLU A 479 3.45 -19.89 -0.44
N ILE A 480 4.23 -18.82 -0.59
CA ILE A 480 4.23 -17.96 -1.78
C ILE A 480 4.51 -18.72 -3.07
N SER A 481 5.28 -19.82 -3.00
CA SER A 481 5.59 -20.64 -4.17
C SER A 481 4.39 -21.41 -4.72
N SER A 482 3.35 -21.59 -3.91
CA SER A 482 2.09 -22.27 -4.25
C SER A 482 0.89 -21.34 -4.29
N PHE A 483 1.07 -20.05 -3.96
CA PHE A 483 -0.02 -19.08 -3.95
C PHE A 483 -0.42 -18.72 -5.38
N ASP A 484 -1.71 -18.81 -5.66
CA ASP A 484 -2.31 -18.37 -6.92
C ASP A 484 -3.36 -17.28 -6.61
N PRO A 485 -3.19 -16.05 -7.14
CA PRO A 485 -4.08 -14.94 -6.86
C PRO A 485 -5.51 -15.17 -7.37
N ASP A 486 -5.67 -15.91 -8.47
CA ASP A 486 -6.98 -16.20 -9.05
C ASP A 486 -7.71 -17.27 -8.22
N GLU A 487 -6.99 -18.29 -7.74
CA GLU A 487 -7.55 -19.29 -6.82
C GLU A 487 -7.91 -18.69 -5.44
N SER A 488 -7.07 -17.78 -4.92
CA SER A 488 -7.37 -17.06 -3.67
C SER A 488 -8.62 -16.18 -3.85
N LEU A 489 -8.71 -15.41 -4.93
CA LEU A 489 -9.91 -14.61 -5.23
C LEU A 489 -11.16 -15.48 -5.37
N ALA A 490 -11.09 -16.60 -6.10
CA ALA A 490 -12.22 -17.53 -6.23
C ALA A 490 -12.68 -18.06 -4.86
N SER A 491 -11.73 -18.37 -3.96
CA SER A 491 -12.02 -18.83 -2.60
C SER A 491 -12.66 -17.73 -1.74
N ILE A 492 -12.20 -16.48 -1.87
CA ILE A 492 -12.78 -15.31 -1.21
C ILE A 492 -14.22 -15.08 -1.67
N LEU A 493 -14.47 -15.09 -2.99
CA LEU A 493 -15.81 -14.92 -3.55
C LEU A 493 -16.76 -16.05 -3.11
N GLN A 494 -16.26 -17.28 -3.03
CA GLN A 494 -17.02 -18.40 -2.49
C GLN A 494 -17.34 -18.20 -1.00
N GLY A 495 -16.37 -17.76 -0.20
CA GLY A 495 -16.55 -17.42 1.22
C GLY A 495 -17.62 -16.35 1.42
N TYR A 496 -17.54 -15.26 0.68
CA TYR A 496 -18.55 -14.19 0.69
C TYR A 496 -19.95 -14.72 0.34
N ASN A 497 -20.08 -15.45 -0.78
CA ASN A 497 -21.37 -16.00 -1.21
C ASN A 497 -21.98 -16.94 -0.17
N ASN A 498 -21.16 -17.77 0.49
CA ASN A 498 -21.61 -18.63 1.57
C ASN A 498 -22.12 -17.81 2.78
N ALA A 499 -21.42 -16.73 3.14
CA ALA A 499 -21.77 -15.91 4.29
C ALA A 499 -23.07 -15.09 4.07
N VAL A 500 -23.31 -14.59 2.85
CA VAL A 500 -24.55 -13.87 2.51
C VAL A 500 -25.72 -14.81 2.19
N GLY A 501 -25.50 -16.13 2.17
CA GLY A 501 -26.52 -17.14 1.88
C GLY A 501 -26.89 -17.25 0.39
N GLY A 502 -26.01 -16.84 -0.51
CA GLY A 502 -26.14 -17.01 -1.96
C GLY A 502 -25.93 -18.45 -2.40
N THR A 503 -26.64 -18.89 -3.44
CA THR A 503 -26.33 -20.16 -4.15
C THR A 503 -25.22 -19.92 -5.16
N GLU A 504 -24.36 -20.91 -5.43
CA GLU A 504 -23.17 -20.86 -6.34
C GLU A 504 -23.37 -20.28 -7.76
N GLU A 505 -24.58 -19.91 -8.17
CA GLU A 505 -24.90 -19.41 -9.52
C GLU A 505 -24.54 -17.93 -9.79
N ASP A 506 -24.12 -17.16 -8.78
CA ASP A 506 -23.81 -15.72 -8.93
C ASP A 506 -22.34 -15.39 -9.25
N ILE A 507 -21.51 -16.38 -9.59
CA ILE A 507 -20.16 -16.15 -10.11
C ILE A 507 -20.27 -15.67 -11.58
N ILE A 508 -20.62 -14.40 -11.77
CA ILE A 508 -20.48 -13.73 -13.06
C ILE A 508 -19.00 -13.43 -13.26
N GLU A 509 -18.44 -13.94 -14.38
CA GLU A 509 -17.10 -13.63 -14.87
C GLU A 509 -16.81 -12.13 -14.78
N ILE A 510 -15.94 -11.73 -13.86
CA ILE A 510 -15.25 -10.45 -13.92
C ILE A 510 -14.08 -10.67 -14.88
N GLN A 511 -14.17 -10.10 -16.09
CA GLN A 511 -13.08 -10.01 -17.07
C GLN A 511 -12.37 -8.67 -16.97
#